data_AF-A0A537Q1L1-F1
#
_entry.id   AF-A0A537Q1L1-F1
#
_cell.length_a   1.000
_cell.length_b   1.000
_cell.length_c   1.000
_cell.angle_alpha   90.00
_cell.angle_beta   90.00
_cell.angle_gamma   90.00
#
_symmetry.space_group_name_H-M   'P 1'
#
loop_
_entity.id
_entity.type
_entity.pdbx_description
1 polymer ?
#
loop_
_entity_poly.entity_id
_entity_poly.type
_entity_poly.pdbx_seq_one_letter_code
_entity_poly.pdbx_strand_id
1 'polypeptide(L)'
;MGGPRRGNRHGELARVRYGQRHIAGAQPVRGSERRELSSRAVRPRHRLSTRFERGAAGVTFASAVTRRVTRQPLLWVALTLSLVLNLCFIAGAAWIHIHVPSLPMSPEERIQRIGAELALDPQQQQAFDRYTEDFRIHMQRMREAVDPLMSAARTELAKPNADEATVVRLVDEASQTRSGFQHELIAKTLSFLAVLSPEQRTKFVELFYHRFRPWGQRPQHP
;
A
#
# COMPACT_ATOMS: atom_id res chain seq x y z
N MET A 1 45.19 46.07 -8.88
CA MET A 1 45.39 46.01 -7.40
C MET A 1 44.09 46.46 -6.74
N GLY A 2 43.49 45.63 -5.90
CA GLY A 2 42.21 45.92 -5.25
C GLY A 2 41.62 44.66 -4.60
N GLY A 3 42.23 44.22 -3.50
CA GLY A 3 41.81 43.07 -2.72
C GLY A 3 40.58 43.32 -1.82
N PRO A 4 40.16 42.33 -1.02
CA PRO A 4 38.77 41.89 -0.92
C PRO A 4 38.02 42.44 0.31
N ARG A 5 36.69 42.55 0.21
CA ARG A 5 35.81 42.72 1.38
C ARG A 5 35.27 41.37 1.84
N ARG A 6 35.84 40.89 2.95
CA ARG A 6 35.27 39.89 3.85
C ARG A 6 34.02 40.46 4.52
N GLY A 7 32.93 39.70 4.53
CA GLY A 7 31.77 39.93 5.38
C GLY A 7 31.31 38.59 5.96
N ASN A 8 31.73 38.31 7.18
CA ASN A 8 31.39 37.13 7.98
C ASN A 8 30.52 37.62 9.15
N ARG A 9 29.38 36.96 9.41
CA ARG A 9 28.59 36.99 10.68
C ARG A 9 27.54 35.87 10.57
N HIS A 10 27.70 34.80 11.36
CA HIS A 10 26.97 34.55 12.61
C HIS A 10 25.45 34.53 12.36
N GLY A 11 24.70 33.46 12.54
CA GLY A 11 24.88 32.31 13.42
C GLY A 11 23.51 32.10 14.07
N GLU A 12 22.78 31.06 13.69
CA GLU A 12 21.56 30.67 14.40
C GLU A 12 21.40 29.16 14.37
N LEU A 13 21.86 28.54 15.45
CA LEU A 13 21.68 27.15 15.78
C LEU A 13 20.22 26.94 16.18
N ALA A 14 19.42 26.39 15.27
CA ALA A 14 18.06 25.97 15.59
C ALA A 14 18.10 24.71 16.46
N ARG A 15 17.46 24.83 17.63
CA ARG A 15 17.47 23.90 18.75
C ARG A 15 16.89 22.54 18.38
N VAL A 16 17.66 21.50 18.68
CA VAL A 16 17.21 20.11 18.83
C VAL A 16 16.16 20.03 19.94
N ARG A 17 14.95 19.57 19.63
CA ARG A 17 13.98 19.14 20.64
C ARG A 17 14.08 17.64 20.85
N TYR A 18 14.72 17.26 21.94
CA TYR A 18 14.61 15.95 22.58
C TYR A 18 13.17 15.75 23.05
N GLY A 19 12.54 14.65 22.61
CA GLY A 19 11.16 14.28 22.90
C GLY A 19 11.06 12.83 23.32
N GLN A 20 11.55 12.57 24.53
CA GLN A 20 11.46 11.37 25.35
C GLN A 20 10.01 10.86 25.47
N ARG A 21 9.72 9.61 25.06
CA ARG A 21 8.61 8.83 25.64
C ARG A 21 8.97 7.37 25.86
N HIS A 22 8.48 6.92 27.00
CA HIS A 22 8.90 5.82 27.82
C HIS A 22 8.56 4.42 27.29
N ILE A 23 9.40 3.49 27.74
CA ILE A 23 9.28 2.04 27.75
C ILE A 23 8.18 1.60 28.72
N ALA A 24 7.32 0.66 28.31
CA ALA A 24 6.69 -0.40 29.11
C ALA A 24 5.88 -1.29 28.14
N GLY A 25 5.93 -2.61 28.17
CA GLY A 25 6.59 -3.55 29.07
C GLY A 25 6.61 -4.95 28.44
N ALA A 26 7.39 -5.80 29.10
CA ALA A 26 7.51 -7.24 28.88
C ALA A 26 6.13 -7.94 29.11
N GLN A 27 5.87 -9.20 28.76
CA GLN A 27 6.67 -10.43 28.90
C GLN A 27 5.85 -11.62 28.25
N PRO A 28 6.06 -12.94 28.51
CA PRO A 28 6.54 -13.91 27.51
C PRO A 28 5.62 -15.16 27.28
N VAL A 29 6.18 -16.20 26.64
CA VAL A 29 5.98 -17.66 26.87
C VAL A 29 5.14 -18.48 25.86
N ARG A 30 5.79 -19.57 25.38
CA ARG A 30 5.33 -20.89 24.87
C ARG A 30 4.37 -20.91 23.66
N GLY A 31 4.52 -21.77 22.66
CA GLY A 31 5.11 -23.11 22.64
C GLY A 31 3.99 -24.15 22.46
N SER A 32 3.82 -24.66 21.24
CA SER A 32 3.16 -25.94 20.86
C SER A 32 3.13 -25.99 19.33
N GLU A 33 3.90 -26.85 18.66
CA GLU A 33 3.58 -28.25 18.37
C GLU A 33 2.33 -28.49 17.49
N ARG A 34 2.54 -29.42 16.55
CA ARG A 34 1.57 -30.21 15.76
C ARG A 34 0.84 -29.50 14.62
N ARG A 35 1.16 -29.81 13.36
CA ARG A 35 0.84 -31.05 12.61
C ARG A 35 -0.64 -31.11 12.26
N GLU A 36 -0.96 -30.94 10.98
CA GLU A 36 -1.96 -31.68 10.18
C GLU A 36 -2.10 -30.95 8.82
N LEU A 37 -1.66 -31.50 7.68
CA LEU A 37 -2.21 -32.65 6.95
C LEU A 37 -3.73 -32.61 6.81
N SER A 38 -4.21 -31.92 5.77
CA SER A 38 -5.54 -32.16 5.23
C SER A 38 -5.60 -31.78 3.75
N SER A 39 -4.94 -32.58 2.92
CA SER A 39 -5.19 -32.65 1.49
C SER A 39 -6.38 -33.57 1.21
N ARG A 40 -7.52 -32.94 0.95
CA ARG A 40 -8.44 -33.24 -0.16
C ARG A 40 -8.91 -34.70 -0.30
N ALA A 41 -10.02 -35.00 0.36
CA ALA A 41 -10.83 -36.19 0.12
C ALA A 41 -11.56 -36.11 -1.24
N VAL A 42 -11.30 -37.07 -2.11
CA VAL A 42 -12.06 -37.37 -3.33
C VAL A 42 -13.10 -38.44 -2.97
N ARG A 43 -14.40 -38.13 -3.18
CA ARG A 43 -15.49 -39.12 -3.18
C ARG A 43 -15.45 -39.92 -4.47
N PRO A 44 -15.85 -41.21 -4.42
CA PRO A 44 -17.01 -41.58 -5.23
C PRO A 44 -18.00 -42.52 -4.52
N ARG A 45 -19.25 -42.42 -5.02
CA ARG A 45 -20.45 -43.23 -4.74
C ARG A 45 -20.21 -44.72 -5.00
N HIS A 46 -20.82 -45.60 -4.19
CA HIS A 46 -21.62 -46.71 -4.73
C HIS A 46 -22.50 -47.44 -3.69
N ARG A 47 -23.74 -47.73 -4.12
CA ARG A 47 -24.62 -48.91 -3.82
C ARG A 47 -25.36 -48.96 -2.47
N LEU A 48 -26.71 -48.89 -2.53
CA LEU A 48 -27.72 -49.99 -2.59
C LEU A 48 -27.99 -50.52 -1.16
N SER A 49 -29.09 -50.10 -0.53
CA SER A 49 -30.46 -50.68 -0.55
C SER A 49 -30.62 -51.94 0.30
N THR A 50 -31.86 -52.20 0.73
CA THR A 50 -32.39 -53.25 1.64
C THR A 50 -32.48 -52.78 3.11
N ARG A 51 -33.51 -53.08 3.91
CA ARG A 51 -34.80 -53.76 3.75
C ARG A 51 -35.58 -53.51 5.06
N PHE A 52 -36.90 -53.58 4.96
CA PHE A 52 -37.90 -53.60 6.03
C PHE A 52 -37.48 -54.38 7.29
N GLU A 53 -37.90 -53.92 8.48
CA GLU A 53 -38.80 -54.73 9.29
C GLU A 53 -39.61 -53.95 10.33
N ARG A 54 -40.82 -54.48 10.54
CA ARG A 54 -41.94 -54.01 11.34
C ARG A 54 -41.90 -54.76 12.66
N GLY A 55 -41.82 -54.07 13.79
CA GLY A 55 -41.89 -54.68 15.12
C GLY A 55 -42.71 -53.79 16.05
N ALA A 56 -43.89 -54.27 16.41
CA ALA A 56 -44.83 -53.61 17.30
C ALA A 56 -44.59 -53.94 18.78
N ALA A 57 -45.14 -53.08 19.62
CA ALA A 57 -45.51 -53.26 21.02
C ALA A 57 -44.40 -53.21 22.09
N GLY A 58 -44.67 -52.40 23.12
CA GLY A 58 -44.00 -52.50 24.41
C GLY A 58 -43.69 -51.17 25.08
N VAL A 59 -44.73 -50.57 25.68
CA VAL A 59 -44.70 -49.92 27.01
C VAL A 59 -43.37 -49.31 27.45
N THR A 60 -43.31 -47.98 27.56
CA THR A 60 -43.03 -47.26 28.83
C THR A 60 -43.23 -45.77 28.55
N PHE A 61 -44.38 -45.21 28.94
CA PHE A 61 -44.51 -43.77 29.14
C PHE A 61 -43.72 -43.42 30.41
N ALA A 62 -42.42 -43.24 30.26
CA ALA A 62 -41.59 -42.60 31.25
C ALA A 62 -41.65 -41.10 31.01
N SER A 63 -42.33 -40.43 31.93
CA SER A 63 -42.35 -38.99 32.13
C SER A 63 -40.95 -38.41 32.02
N ALA A 64 -40.70 -37.61 30.98
CA ALA A 64 -39.61 -36.64 30.95
C ALA A 64 -40.14 -35.30 30.42
N VAL A 65 -41.10 -34.73 31.15
CA VAL A 65 -41.23 -33.28 31.19
C VAL A 65 -39.98 -32.76 31.87
N THR A 66 -39.06 -32.19 31.09
CA THR A 66 -38.28 -30.97 31.35
C THR A 66 -37.00 -30.99 30.50
N ARG A 67 -36.94 -30.07 29.52
CA ARG A 67 -35.74 -29.37 28.97
C ARG A 67 -35.99 -28.94 27.52
N ARG A 68 -36.97 -28.06 27.32
CA ARG A 68 -37.12 -27.30 26.06
C ARG A 68 -37.17 -25.77 26.28
N VAL A 69 -36.61 -25.27 27.37
CA VAL A 69 -36.67 -23.83 27.69
C VAL A 69 -35.30 -23.15 27.76
N THR A 70 -34.18 -23.88 27.74
CA THR A 70 -32.83 -23.27 27.85
C THR A 70 -32.09 -23.08 26.52
N ARG A 71 -32.53 -23.69 25.42
CA ARG A 71 -31.84 -23.55 24.11
C ARG A 71 -32.31 -22.34 23.29
N GLN A 72 -33.54 -21.89 23.48
CA GLN A 72 -34.06 -20.70 22.79
C GLN A 72 -33.32 -19.40 23.12
N PRO A 73 -33.04 -19.06 24.40
CA PRO A 73 -32.32 -17.82 24.70
C PRO A 73 -30.89 -17.88 24.16
N LEU A 74 -30.24 -19.04 24.22
CA LEU A 74 -28.88 -19.22 23.71
C LEU A 74 -28.79 -19.09 22.18
N LEU A 75 -29.78 -19.62 21.45
CA LEU A 75 -29.89 -19.44 20.01
C LEU A 75 -30.17 -17.98 19.64
N TRP A 76 -31.00 -17.27 20.40
CA TRP A 76 -31.26 -15.84 20.20
C TRP A 76 -30.03 -14.97 20.49
N VAL A 77 -29.28 -15.28 21.56
CA VAL A 77 -28.01 -14.62 21.86
C VAL A 77 -26.98 -14.89 20.77
N ALA A 78 -26.86 -16.13 20.29
CA ALA A 78 -25.97 -16.46 19.18
C ALA A 78 -26.37 -15.75 17.87
N LEU A 79 -27.67 -15.65 17.59
CA LEU A 79 -28.21 -14.98 16.40
C LEU A 79 -27.93 -13.47 16.46
N THR A 80 -28.23 -12.82 17.58
CA THR A 80 -28.00 -11.38 17.77
C THR A 80 -26.51 -11.06 17.74
N LEU A 81 -25.67 -11.88 18.37
CA LEU A 81 -24.22 -11.71 18.34
C LEU A 81 -23.66 -11.87 16.91
N SER A 82 -24.12 -12.89 16.17
CA SER A 82 -23.80 -13.08 14.75
C SER A 82 -24.21 -11.88 13.91
N LEU A 83 -25.42 -11.35 14.12
CA LEU A 83 -25.93 -10.21 13.36
C LEU A 83 -25.10 -8.95 13.63
N VAL A 84 -24.78 -8.67 14.90
CA VAL A 84 -23.95 -7.52 15.30
C VAL A 84 -22.54 -7.66 14.70
N LEU A 85 -21.91 -8.84 14.79
CA LEU A 85 -20.60 -9.05 14.18
C LEU A 85 -20.62 -8.84 12.67
N ASN A 86 -21.62 -9.37 11.96
CA ASN A 86 -21.75 -9.16 10.51
C ASN A 86 -21.94 -7.67 10.18
N LEU A 87 -22.77 -6.96 10.95
CA LEU A 87 -23.00 -5.53 10.75
C LEU A 87 -21.72 -4.72 10.99
N CYS A 88 -20.96 -5.04 12.03
CA CYS A 88 -19.64 -4.46 12.28
C CYS A 88 -18.64 -4.78 11.18
N PHE A 89 -18.68 -5.98 10.60
CA PHE A 89 -17.80 -6.37 9.49
C PHE A 89 -18.12 -5.59 8.22
N ILE A 90 -19.41 -5.46 7.88
CA ILE A 90 -19.86 -4.68 6.71
C ILE A 90 -19.56 -3.19 6.91
N ALA A 91 -19.85 -2.64 8.09
CA ALA A 91 -19.55 -1.24 8.40
C ALA A 91 -18.04 -0.98 8.41
N GLY A 92 -17.23 -1.90 8.95
CA GLY A 92 -15.78 -1.82 8.93
C GLY A 92 -15.21 -1.91 7.51
N ALA A 93 -15.72 -2.81 6.67
CA ALA A 93 -15.32 -2.92 5.28
C ALA A 93 -15.73 -1.69 4.44
N ALA A 94 -16.93 -1.15 4.66
CA ALA A 94 -17.38 0.08 4.02
C ALA A 94 -16.55 1.29 4.50
N TRP A 95 -16.23 1.36 5.78
CA TRP A 95 -15.35 2.38 6.35
C TRP A 95 -13.97 2.33 5.71
N ILE A 96 -13.38 1.13 5.59
CA ILE A 96 -12.11 0.89 4.89
C ILE A 96 -12.25 1.29 3.42
N HIS A 97 -13.32 0.95 2.72
CA HIS A 97 -13.47 1.37 1.31
C HIS A 97 -13.59 2.88 1.11
N ILE A 98 -14.19 3.60 2.07
CA ILE A 98 -14.37 5.06 2.01
C ILE A 98 -13.10 5.79 2.49
N HIS A 99 -12.36 5.23 3.45
CA HIS A 99 -11.20 5.87 4.09
C HIS A 99 -9.85 5.31 3.65
N VAL A 100 -9.79 4.20 2.93
CA VAL A 100 -8.57 3.75 2.26
C VAL A 100 -8.34 4.69 1.10
N PRO A 101 -7.23 5.45 1.09
CA PRO A 101 -6.88 6.25 -0.06
C PRO A 101 -6.85 5.32 -1.28
N SER A 102 -7.64 5.68 -2.30
CA SER A 102 -7.70 5.00 -3.60
C SER A 102 -6.33 4.46 -3.97
N LEU A 103 -6.24 3.16 -4.29
CA LEU A 103 -4.98 2.47 -4.60
C LEU A 103 -4.10 3.40 -5.45
N PRO A 104 -2.82 3.58 -5.10
CA PRO A 104 -1.95 4.51 -5.81
C PRO A 104 -1.86 4.05 -7.27
N MET A 105 -2.58 4.78 -8.14
CA MET A 105 -2.53 4.60 -9.59
C MET A 105 -1.07 4.57 -10.04
N SER A 106 -0.71 3.61 -10.88
CA SER A 106 0.68 3.46 -11.32
C SER A 106 1.14 4.73 -12.05
N PRO A 107 2.43 5.08 -12.00
CA PRO A 107 2.94 6.20 -12.78
C PRO A 107 2.61 6.11 -14.27
N GLU A 108 2.56 4.89 -14.85
CA GLU A 108 2.18 4.70 -16.25
C GLU A 108 0.70 4.99 -16.49
N GLU A 109 -0.19 4.46 -15.64
CA GLU A 109 -1.64 4.70 -15.74
C GLU A 109 -1.99 6.18 -15.63
N ARG A 110 -1.25 6.92 -14.78
CA ARG A 110 -1.42 8.38 -14.65
C ARG A 110 -1.08 9.10 -15.93
N ILE A 111 0.03 8.75 -16.57
CA ILE A 111 0.45 9.39 -17.83
C ILE A 111 -0.55 9.08 -18.93
N GLN A 112 -0.97 7.82 -19.08
CA GLN A 112 -1.98 7.46 -20.08
C GLN A 112 -3.27 8.27 -19.91
N ARG A 113 -3.72 8.51 -18.67
CA ARG A 113 -4.88 9.36 -18.40
C ARG A 113 -4.65 10.82 -18.80
N ILE A 114 -3.44 11.36 -18.60
CA ILE A 114 -3.09 12.72 -19.04
C ILE A 114 -3.25 12.85 -20.56
N GLY A 115 -2.79 11.86 -21.33
CA GLY A 115 -2.95 11.84 -22.80
C GLY A 115 -4.40 11.90 -23.24
N ALA A 116 -5.27 11.11 -22.61
CA ALA A 116 -6.71 11.11 -22.88
C ALA A 116 -7.38 12.46 -22.57
N GLU A 117 -6.89 13.18 -21.56
CA GLU A 117 -7.44 14.48 -21.16
C GLU A 117 -6.95 15.64 -22.05
N LEU A 118 -5.85 15.49 -22.81
CA LEU A 118 -5.22 16.58 -23.58
C LEU A 118 -5.83 16.85 -24.97
N ALA A 119 -6.78 16.03 -25.42
CA ALA A 119 -7.39 16.13 -26.75
C ALA A 119 -6.34 16.35 -27.87
N LEU A 120 -5.39 15.42 -27.95
CA LEU A 120 -4.24 15.50 -28.85
C LEU A 120 -4.65 15.24 -30.31
N ASP A 121 -4.05 15.95 -31.25
CA ASP A 121 -4.13 15.62 -32.67
C ASP A 121 -3.28 14.36 -33.01
N PRO A 122 -3.39 13.77 -34.21
CA PRO A 122 -2.64 12.55 -34.55
C PRO A 122 -1.11 12.69 -34.47
N GLN A 123 -0.56 13.87 -34.78
CA GLN A 123 0.88 14.13 -34.72
C GLN A 123 1.34 14.28 -33.26
N GLN A 124 0.55 15.00 -32.45
CA GLN A 124 0.77 15.17 -31.02
C GLN A 124 0.61 13.86 -30.26
N GLN A 125 -0.34 13.01 -30.65
CA GLN A 125 -0.52 11.68 -30.09
C GLN A 125 0.72 10.82 -30.32
N GLN A 126 1.29 10.82 -31.52
CA GLN A 126 2.53 10.10 -31.80
C GLN A 126 3.71 10.63 -30.96
N ALA A 127 3.79 11.94 -30.76
CA ALA A 127 4.81 12.54 -29.88
C ALA A 127 4.60 12.15 -28.42
N PHE A 128 3.34 12.06 -27.98
CA PHE A 128 2.96 11.65 -26.64
C PHE A 128 3.26 10.16 -26.37
N ASP A 129 3.03 9.29 -27.35
CA ASP A 129 3.35 7.87 -27.25
C ASP A 129 4.85 7.65 -27.09
N ARG A 130 5.67 8.36 -27.89
CA ARG A 130 7.14 8.35 -27.76
C ARG A 130 7.58 8.88 -26.40
N TYR A 131 7.00 9.99 -25.94
CA TYR A 131 7.28 10.55 -24.63
C TYR A 131 6.95 9.57 -23.51
N THR A 132 5.81 8.88 -23.59
CA THR A 132 5.34 7.93 -22.57
C THR A 132 6.26 6.71 -22.50
N GLU A 133 6.69 6.19 -23.65
CA GLU A 133 7.63 5.06 -23.69
C GLU A 133 9.00 5.45 -23.14
N ASP A 134 9.51 6.61 -23.53
CA ASP A 134 10.75 7.18 -22.98
C ASP A 134 10.64 7.36 -21.47
N PHE A 135 9.53 7.90 -20.97
CA PHE A 135 9.28 8.08 -19.54
C PHE A 135 9.31 6.74 -18.81
N ARG A 136 8.66 5.71 -19.35
CA ARG A 136 8.59 4.37 -18.77
C ARG A 136 9.98 3.73 -18.67
N ILE A 137 10.73 3.74 -19.76
CA ILE A 137 12.12 3.22 -19.79
C ILE A 137 12.98 3.97 -18.78
N HIS A 138 12.84 5.29 -18.72
CA HIS A 138 13.61 6.14 -17.81
C HIS A 138 13.33 5.86 -16.35
N MET A 139 12.05 5.73 -15.98
CA MET A 139 11.63 5.38 -14.63
C MET A 139 12.10 3.99 -14.21
N GLN A 140 12.09 3.03 -15.14
CA GLN A 140 12.59 1.69 -14.88
C GLN A 140 14.10 1.70 -14.62
N ARG A 141 14.88 2.39 -15.45
CA ARG A 141 16.34 2.53 -15.24
C ARG A 141 16.68 3.24 -13.94
N MET A 142 15.94 4.30 -13.60
CA MET A 142 16.10 4.99 -12.32
C MET A 142 15.83 4.04 -11.15
N ARG A 143 14.78 3.23 -11.22
CA ARG A 143 14.45 2.23 -10.19
C ARG A 143 15.58 1.20 -10.07
N GLU A 144 16.02 0.63 -11.18
CA GLU A 144 17.13 -0.34 -11.21
C GLU A 144 18.43 0.20 -10.61
N ALA A 145 18.70 1.50 -10.76
CA ALA A 145 19.87 2.15 -10.18
C ALA A 145 19.71 2.50 -8.68
N VAL A 146 18.53 2.95 -8.26
CA VAL A 146 18.28 3.48 -6.91
C VAL A 146 17.86 2.41 -5.90
N ASP A 147 17.07 1.42 -6.32
CA ASP A 147 16.58 0.35 -5.45
C ASP A 147 17.70 -0.44 -4.75
N PRO A 148 18.81 -0.84 -5.40
CA PRO A 148 19.89 -1.54 -4.70
C PRO A 148 20.55 -0.67 -3.63
N LEU A 149 20.73 0.63 -3.86
CA LEU A 149 21.30 1.57 -2.87
C LEU A 149 20.39 1.70 -1.65
N MET A 150 19.09 1.86 -1.87
CA MET A 150 18.10 1.95 -0.79
C MET A 150 17.92 0.63 -0.04
N SER A 151 18.04 -0.50 -0.74
CA SER A 151 18.04 -1.84 -0.13
C SER A 151 19.27 -2.05 0.75
N ALA A 152 20.46 -1.64 0.28
CA ALA A 152 21.69 -1.68 1.06
C ALA A 152 21.60 -0.78 2.31
N ALA A 153 21.09 0.44 2.17
CA ALA A 153 20.91 1.35 3.30
C ALA A 153 19.98 0.77 4.36
N ARG A 154 18.87 0.15 3.93
CA ARG A 154 17.93 -0.54 4.83
C ARG A 154 18.57 -1.74 5.52
N THR A 155 19.39 -2.50 4.80
CA THR A 155 20.12 -3.65 5.34
C THR A 155 21.13 -3.21 6.40
N GLU A 156 21.84 -2.11 6.17
CA GLU A 156 22.77 -1.51 7.15
C GLU A 156 22.03 -1.04 8.41
N LEU A 157 20.92 -0.32 8.24
CA LEU A 157 20.07 0.13 9.35
C LEU A 157 19.50 -1.01 10.20
N ALA A 158 19.34 -2.21 9.64
CA ALA A 158 18.84 -3.37 10.36
C ALA A 158 19.91 -4.05 11.24
N LYS A 159 21.19 -3.67 11.11
CA LYS A 159 22.27 -4.26 11.92
C LYS A 159 22.23 -3.75 13.36
N PRO A 160 22.57 -4.58 14.36
CA PRO A 160 22.67 -4.15 15.77
C PRO A 160 23.67 -3.00 16.00
N ASN A 161 24.69 -2.90 15.15
CA ASN A 161 25.74 -1.89 15.15
C ASN A 161 25.75 -1.13 13.81
N ALA A 162 24.59 -0.63 13.39
CA ALA A 162 24.45 0.11 12.14
C ALA A 162 25.50 1.23 12.01
N ASP A 163 26.22 1.24 10.88
CA ASP A 163 27.16 2.30 10.56
C ASP A 163 26.44 3.49 9.91
N GLU A 164 26.28 4.56 10.68
CA GLU A 164 25.66 5.81 10.23
C GLU A 164 26.34 6.37 8.97
N ALA A 165 27.68 6.34 8.90
CA ALA A 165 28.41 6.90 7.76
C ALA A 165 28.10 6.13 6.47
N THR A 166 27.97 4.80 6.57
CA THR A 166 27.57 3.96 5.43
C THR A 166 26.14 4.23 4.99
N VAL A 167 25.19 4.37 5.92
CA VAL A 167 23.79 4.69 5.59
C VAL A 167 23.68 6.04 4.90
N VAL A 168 24.30 7.08 5.46
CA VAL A 168 24.28 8.44 4.90
C VAL A 168 24.86 8.43 3.48
N ARG A 169 26.01 7.79 3.29
CA ARG A 169 26.64 7.67 1.96
C ARG A 169 25.71 7.01 0.94
N LEU A 170 25.05 5.90 1.30
CA LEU A 170 24.14 5.18 0.39
C LEU A 170 22.90 6.01 0.03
N VAL A 171 22.36 6.77 0.99
CA VAL A 171 21.22 7.66 0.75
C VAL A 171 21.62 8.85 -0.11
N ASP A 172 22.79 9.44 0.12
CA ASP A 172 23.31 10.55 -0.68
C ASP A 172 23.58 10.13 -2.12
N GLU A 173 24.17 8.95 -2.31
CA GLU A 173 24.40 8.37 -3.64
C GLU A 173 23.07 8.14 -4.37
N ALA A 174 22.08 7.54 -3.69
CA ALA A 174 20.74 7.35 -4.24
C ALA A 174 20.06 8.68 -4.63
N SER A 175 20.25 9.73 -3.83
CA SER A 175 19.72 11.07 -4.07
C SER A 175 20.38 11.73 -5.29
N GLN A 176 21.71 11.63 -5.40
CA GLN A 176 22.46 12.14 -6.56
C GLN A 176 22.06 11.40 -7.84
N THR A 177 21.98 10.07 -7.80
CA THR A 177 21.51 9.25 -8.92
C THR A 177 20.12 9.68 -9.36
N ARG A 178 19.16 9.77 -8.43
CA ARG A 178 17.80 10.22 -8.72
C ARG A 178 17.77 11.62 -9.34
N SER A 179 18.59 12.55 -8.86
CA SER A 179 18.65 13.93 -9.37
C SER A 179 19.12 13.96 -10.83
N GLY A 180 20.11 13.13 -11.20
CA GLY A 180 20.55 12.97 -12.58
C GLY A 180 19.40 12.52 -13.50
N PHE A 181 18.67 11.47 -13.09
CA PHE A 181 17.49 11.01 -13.82
C PHE A 181 16.40 12.10 -13.92
N GLN A 182 16.17 12.89 -12.86
CA GLN A 182 15.19 13.97 -12.90
C GLN A 182 15.53 15.04 -13.93
N HIS A 183 16.81 15.44 -14.06
CA HIS A 183 17.23 16.41 -15.08
C HIS A 183 16.98 15.90 -16.50
N GLU A 184 17.33 14.65 -16.79
CA GLU A 184 17.08 14.03 -18.10
C GLU A 184 15.58 13.93 -18.42
N LEU A 185 14.77 13.59 -17.41
CA LEU A 185 13.32 13.50 -17.55
C LEU A 185 12.67 14.87 -17.82
N ILE A 186 13.16 15.92 -17.15
CA ILE A 186 12.73 17.29 -17.39
C ILE A 186 13.07 17.69 -18.83
N ALA A 187 14.27 17.40 -19.33
CA ALA A 187 14.65 17.70 -20.71
C ALA A 187 13.76 17.00 -21.75
N LYS A 188 13.42 15.73 -21.52
CA LYS A 188 12.46 14.99 -22.35
C LYS A 188 11.05 15.58 -22.29
N THR A 189 10.61 15.97 -21.10
CA THR A 189 9.29 16.61 -20.90
C THR A 189 9.22 17.96 -21.61
N LEU A 190 10.27 18.79 -21.54
CA LEU A 190 10.35 20.05 -22.27
C LEU A 190 10.31 19.85 -23.79
N SER A 191 11.00 18.82 -24.30
CA SER A 191 10.94 18.45 -25.71
C SER A 191 9.52 18.07 -26.16
N PHE A 192 8.77 17.33 -25.33
CA PHE A 192 7.38 17.00 -25.61
C PHE A 192 6.46 18.24 -25.54
N LEU A 193 6.62 19.08 -24.52
CA LEU A 193 5.84 20.32 -24.39
C LEU A 193 6.01 21.23 -25.61
N ALA A 194 7.19 21.25 -26.24
CA ALA A 194 7.42 22.04 -27.45
C ALA A 194 6.46 21.69 -28.62
N VAL A 195 5.94 20.46 -28.66
CA VAL A 195 4.98 19.98 -29.68
C VAL A 195 3.53 20.40 -29.38
N LEU A 196 3.22 20.67 -28.10
CA LEU A 196 1.88 21.05 -27.67
C LEU A 196 1.59 22.54 -27.91
N SER A 197 0.30 22.86 -28.09
CA SER A 197 -0.19 24.24 -28.05
C SER A 197 -0.07 24.86 -26.65
N PRO A 198 -0.04 26.20 -26.51
CA PRO A 198 0.07 26.86 -25.20
C PRO A 198 -1.01 26.42 -24.19
N GLU A 199 -2.25 26.22 -24.65
CA GLU A 199 -3.37 25.75 -23.82
C GLU A 199 -3.14 24.31 -23.34
N GLN A 200 -2.75 23.41 -24.25
CA GLN A 200 -2.42 22.02 -23.91
C GLN A 200 -1.21 21.92 -22.97
N ARG A 201 -0.20 22.79 -23.10
CA ARG A 201 0.94 22.84 -22.17
C ARG A 201 0.48 23.17 -20.75
N THR A 202 -0.41 24.14 -20.62
CA THR A 202 -0.94 24.56 -19.32
C THR A 202 -1.71 23.43 -18.67
N LYS A 203 -2.59 22.78 -19.45
CA LYS A 203 -3.35 21.61 -19.00
C LYS A 203 -2.43 20.43 -18.64
N PHE A 204 -1.39 20.17 -19.42
CA PHE A 204 -0.41 19.13 -19.12
C PHE A 204 0.27 19.41 -17.78
N VAL A 205 0.77 20.63 -17.57
CA VAL A 205 1.47 21.02 -16.32
C VAL A 205 0.53 20.90 -15.12
N GLU A 206 -0.72 21.35 -15.25
CA GLU A 206 -1.73 21.22 -14.21
C GLU A 206 -1.94 19.73 -13.84
N LEU A 207 -2.21 18.89 -14.83
CA LEU A 207 -2.46 17.46 -14.62
C LEU A 207 -1.22 16.70 -14.14
N PHE A 208 -0.04 17.09 -14.58
CA PHE A 208 1.22 16.47 -14.19
C PHE A 208 1.56 16.83 -12.74
N TYR A 209 1.61 18.10 -12.37
CA TYR A 209 2.09 18.53 -11.04
C TYR A 209 1.04 18.43 -9.91
N HIS A 210 -0.25 18.68 -10.17
CA HIS A 210 -1.26 18.51 -9.11
C HIS A 210 -1.49 17.04 -8.74
N ARG A 211 -1.21 16.11 -9.66
CA ARG A 211 -1.44 14.67 -9.47
C ARG A 211 -0.16 13.90 -9.15
N PHE A 212 1.02 14.35 -9.58
CA PHE A 212 2.33 13.86 -9.10
C PHE A 212 2.79 14.63 -7.86
N ARG A 213 2.06 14.51 -6.74
CA ARG A 213 2.68 14.83 -5.44
C ARG A 213 3.76 13.79 -5.16
N PRO A 214 5.04 14.18 -4.97
CA PRO A 214 6.08 13.25 -4.59
C PRO A 214 5.77 12.68 -3.20
N TRP A 215 6.13 11.41 -3.00
CA TRP A 215 6.09 10.75 -1.71
C TRP A 215 6.76 11.63 -0.65
N GLY A 216 5.98 12.14 0.31
CA GLY A 216 6.50 12.85 1.48
C GLY A 216 5.88 14.22 1.79
N GLN A 217 5.18 14.88 0.87
CA GLN A 217 4.49 16.13 1.22
C GLN A 217 3.07 15.86 1.74
N ARG A 218 2.92 15.86 3.08
CA ARG A 218 1.61 16.06 3.71
C ARG A 218 1.08 17.44 3.31
N PRO A 219 -0.23 17.58 3.07
CA PRO A 219 -0.82 18.90 2.88
C PRO A 219 -0.56 19.73 4.14
N GLN A 220 0.20 20.82 4.01
CA GLN A 220 0.07 21.93 4.94
C GLN A 220 -1.27 22.56 4.60
N HIS A 221 -2.30 22.22 5.37
CA HIS A 221 -3.53 22.99 5.39
C HIS A 221 -3.22 24.32 6.08
N PRO A 222 -3.61 25.47 5.49
CA PRO A 222 -3.65 26.73 6.22
C PRO A 222 -4.67 26.69 7.36
#